data_AF-A0A8S3HF15-F1
#
_entry.id   AF-A0A8S3HF15-F1
#
_cell.length_a   1.000
_cell.length_b   1.000
_cell.length_c   1.000
_cell.angle_alpha   90.00
_cell.angle_beta   90.00
_cell.angle_gamma   90.00
#
_symmetry.space_group_name_H-M   'P 1'
#
loop_
_entity.id
_entity.type
_entity.pdbx_description
1 polymer ?
#
loop_
_entity_poly.entity_id
_entity_poly.type
_entity_poly.pdbx_seq_one_letter_code
_entity_poly.pdbx_strand_id
1 'polypeptide(L)'
;IRLFNLSNSLNTANNTNLVLRKLTQLSLQSCSLTEINDIEIFANLFPNLERLDLSENRLEYFNIPLISSLKKLKVFILSKNKIRHLNIHPSLSTMTLNPSNSLIELDLSYNG
;
A
#
# COMPACT_ATOMS: atom_id res chain seq x y z
N ILE A 1 4.06 18.41 -0.73
CA ILE A 1 3.33 17.12 -0.71
C ILE A 1 4.32 16.07 -1.22
N ARG A 2 4.63 15.01 -0.45
CA ARG A 2 5.56 13.96 -0.89
C ARG A 2 4.75 12.70 -1.18
N LEU A 3 4.75 12.33 -2.44
CA LEU A 3 4.00 11.21 -2.98
C LEU A 3 4.91 9.99 -3.05
N PHE A 4 4.40 8.83 -2.64
CA PHE A 4 4.98 7.59 -3.12
C PHE A 4 4.42 7.31 -4.51
N ASN A 5 5.05 7.92 -5.51
CA ASN A 5 4.65 7.79 -6.91
C ASN A 5 5.56 6.80 -7.63
N LEU A 6 4.98 5.70 -8.10
CA LEU A 6 5.67 4.66 -8.86
C LEU A 6 5.54 4.88 -10.38
N SER A 7 4.49 5.55 -10.85
CA SER A 7 4.27 5.85 -12.27
C SER A 7 5.30 6.81 -12.89
N ASN A 8 5.82 7.76 -12.12
CA ASN A 8 6.85 8.70 -12.58
C ASN A 8 8.24 8.05 -12.73
N SER A 9 8.50 6.95 -12.01
CA SER A 9 9.79 6.24 -12.06
C SER A 9 9.75 4.99 -12.95
N LEU A 10 8.55 4.52 -13.29
CA LEU A 10 8.33 3.28 -14.03
C LEU A 10 7.29 3.60 -15.11
N ASN A 11 7.74 3.77 -16.35
CA ASN A 11 6.85 3.89 -17.51
C ASN A 11 6.12 2.53 -17.69
N THR A 12 4.98 2.38 -17.02
CA THR A 12 4.43 1.09 -16.53
C THR A 12 3.52 0.33 -17.47
N ALA A 13 3.43 0.70 -18.75
CA ALA A 13 2.63 -0.09 -19.68
C ALA A 13 3.22 -1.49 -19.97
N ASN A 14 4.56 -1.70 -19.87
CA ASN A 14 5.18 -2.87 -20.52
C ASN A 14 6.34 -3.59 -19.78
N ASN A 15 6.73 -3.22 -18.56
CA ASN A 15 7.96 -3.77 -17.94
C ASN A 15 7.68 -4.80 -16.82
N THR A 16 7.38 -6.03 -17.24
CA THR A 16 7.29 -7.22 -16.37
C THR A 16 8.61 -7.61 -15.67
N ASN A 17 9.73 -7.00 -16.07
CA ASN A 17 11.07 -7.27 -15.54
C ASN A 17 11.41 -6.57 -14.21
N LEU A 18 10.53 -5.72 -13.67
CA LEU A 18 10.78 -4.98 -12.42
C LEU A 18 10.01 -5.52 -11.21
N VAL A 19 9.33 -6.66 -11.37
CA VAL A 19 8.60 -7.32 -10.28
C VAL A 19 9.59 -7.85 -9.24
N LEU A 20 9.54 -7.32 -8.02
CA LEU A 20 10.41 -7.72 -6.92
C LEU A 20 9.85 -8.94 -6.19
N ARG A 21 9.85 -10.09 -6.88
CA ARG A 21 9.26 -11.34 -6.36
C ARG A 21 9.89 -11.83 -5.05
N LYS A 22 11.11 -11.42 -4.73
CA LYS A 22 11.79 -11.80 -3.48
C LYS A 22 11.52 -10.83 -2.33
N LEU A 23 10.96 -9.66 -2.60
CA LEU A 23 10.68 -8.67 -1.55
C LEU A 23 9.45 -9.10 -0.75
N THR A 24 9.66 -9.43 0.52
CA THR A 24 8.60 -9.82 1.47
C THR A 24 8.36 -8.76 2.54
N GLN A 25 9.30 -7.84 2.75
CA GLN A 25 9.20 -6.76 3.72
C GLN A 25 9.63 -5.45 3.09
N LEU A 26 8.83 -4.41 3.29
CA LEU A 26 9.10 -3.06 2.81
C LEU A 26 8.82 -2.07 3.94
N SER A 27 9.82 -1.25 4.28
CA SER A 27 9.64 -0.12 5.19
C SER A 27 9.82 1.19 4.43
N LEU A 28 8.82 2.05 4.55
CA LEU A 28 8.82 3.45 4.12
C LEU A 28 8.52 4.34 5.33
N GLN A 29 8.97 3.92 6.52
CA GLN A 29 8.83 4.67 7.76
C GLN A 29 9.47 6.05 7.62
N SER A 30 8.85 7.07 8.23
CA SER A 30 9.44 8.41 8.33
C SER A 30 9.79 9.05 6.97
N CYS A 31 9.09 8.66 5.91
CA CYS A 31 9.31 9.17 4.55
C CYS A 31 8.52 10.46 4.25
N SER A 32 7.75 11.00 5.22
CA SER A 32 6.86 12.16 5.03
C SER A 32 5.81 11.97 3.92
N LEU A 33 5.39 10.72 3.68
CA LEU A 33 4.37 10.38 2.69
C LEU A 33 3.00 10.95 3.09
N THR A 34 2.31 11.56 2.14
CA THR A 34 0.95 12.09 2.35
C THR A 34 -0.12 11.20 1.70
N GLU A 35 0.25 10.43 0.67
CA GLU A 35 -0.63 9.48 -0.01
C GLU A 35 0.19 8.37 -0.68
N ILE A 36 -0.51 7.27 -0.98
CA ILE A 36 -0.02 6.17 -1.83
C ILE A 36 -0.94 6.15 -3.05
N ASN A 37 -0.36 6.48 -4.20
CA ASN A 37 -1.04 6.39 -5.48
C ASN A 37 -0.67 5.08 -6.17
N ASP A 38 -1.28 4.84 -7.34
CA ASP A 38 -0.88 3.73 -8.21
C ASP A 38 -0.94 2.36 -7.51
N ILE A 39 -2.00 2.14 -6.71
CA ILE A 39 -2.16 0.93 -5.88
C ILE A 39 -2.00 -0.36 -6.71
N GLU A 40 -2.51 -0.38 -7.94
CA GLU A 40 -2.38 -1.52 -8.86
C GLU A 40 -0.92 -1.77 -9.25
N ILE A 41 -0.17 -0.71 -9.56
CA ILE A 41 1.25 -0.79 -9.89
C ILE A 41 2.04 -1.27 -8.66
N PHE A 42 1.73 -0.73 -7.49
CA PHE A 42 2.35 -1.14 -6.22
C PHE A 42 2.17 -2.63 -5.95
N ALA A 43 0.93 -3.13 -6.07
CA ALA A 43 0.64 -4.54 -5.85
C ALA A 43 1.29 -5.47 -6.88
N ASN A 44 1.35 -5.04 -8.15
CA ASN A 44 2.01 -5.80 -9.22
C ASN A 44 3.54 -5.86 -9.05
N LEU A 45 4.16 -4.82 -8.49
CA LEU A 45 5.61 -4.79 -8.24
C LEU A 45 6.01 -5.64 -7.04
N PHE A 46 5.17 -5.72 -6.01
CA PHE A 46 5.46 -6.42 -4.76
C PHE A 46 4.46 -7.56 -4.48
N PRO A 47 4.33 -8.55 -5.39
CA PRO A 47 3.27 -9.56 -5.30
C PRO A 47 3.42 -10.52 -4.12
N ASN A 48 4.60 -10.55 -3.49
CA ASN A 48 4.92 -11.42 -2.35
C ASN A 48 5.14 -10.65 -1.04
N LEU A 49 4.71 -9.39 -0.97
CA LEU A 49 4.89 -8.58 0.23
C LEU A 49 4.04 -9.13 1.38
N GLU A 50 4.69 -9.39 2.52
CA GLU A 50 4.08 -9.90 3.75
C GLU A 50 4.06 -8.85 4.87
N ARG A 51 5.02 -7.92 4.88
CA ARG A 51 5.08 -6.81 5.84
C ARG A 51 5.26 -5.48 5.12
N LEU A 52 4.39 -4.53 5.43
CA LEU A 52 4.50 -3.15 4.97
C LEU A 52 4.49 -2.22 6.18
N ASP A 53 5.53 -1.39 6.30
CA ASP A 53 5.64 -0.37 7.33
C ASP A 53 5.59 1.02 6.70
N LEU A 54 4.54 1.76 7.04
CA LEU A 54 4.28 3.14 6.65
C LEU A 54 4.18 4.05 7.87
N SER A 55 4.70 3.62 9.02
CA SER A 55 4.63 4.40 10.25
C SER A 55 5.35 5.75 10.12
N GLU A 56 4.96 6.72 10.95
CA GLU A 56 5.60 8.04 11.03
C GLU A 56 5.55 8.82 9.71
N ASN A 57 4.48 8.63 8.94
CA ASN A 57 4.19 9.42 7.75
C ASN A 57 3.07 10.44 8.06
N ARG A 58 2.44 10.99 7.02
CA ARG A 58 1.39 12.01 7.11
C ARG A 58 0.15 11.59 6.33
N LEU A 59 -0.10 10.27 6.27
CA LEU A 59 -1.25 9.70 5.56
C LEU A 59 -2.55 10.10 6.27
N GLU A 60 -3.50 10.66 5.52
CA GLU A 60 -4.81 11.07 6.05
C GLU A 60 -5.91 10.05 5.78
N TYR A 61 -5.66 9.15 4.83
CA TYR A 61 -6.60 8.15 4.36
C TYR A 61 -6.07 6.73 4.54
N PHE A 62 -6.94 5.85 5.00
CA PHE A 62 -6.73 4.41 4.96
C PHE A 62 -7.18 3.85 3.61
N ASN A 63 -6.24 3.39 2.80
CA ASN A 63 -6.51 2.90 1.45
C ASN A 63 -6.93 1.43 1.49
N ILE A 64 -8.23 1.16 1.55
CA ILE A 64 -8.80 -0.19 1.51
C ILE A 64 -8.31 -0.98 0.27
N PRO A 65 -8.28 -0.40 -0.95
CA PRO A 65 -7.84 -1.14 -2.13
C PRO A 65 -6.39 -1.64 -2.05
N LEU A 66 -5.51 -0.96 -1.29
CA LEU A 66 -4.11 -1.37 -1.13
C LEU A 66 -3.97 -2.67 -0.34
N ILE A 67 -4.79 -2.85 0.70
CA ILE A 67 -4.79 -4.08 1.50
C ILE A 67 -5.40 -5.22 0.69
N SER A 68 -6.48 -4.94 -0.03
CA SER A 68 -7.15 -5.94 -0.87
C SER A 68 -6.28 -6.41 -2.04
N SER A 69 -5.38 -5.57 -2.55
CA SER A 69 -4.50 -5.91 -3.67
C SER A 69 -3.25 -6.69 -3.24
N LEU A 70 -2.73 -6.47 -2.02
CA LEU A 70 -1.57 -7.17 -1.46
C LEU A 70 -1.96 -8.50 -0.80
N LYS A 71 -2.23 -9.52 -1.62
CA LYS A 71 -2.81 -10.82 -1.21
C LYS A 71 -2.03 -11.56 -0.10
N LYS A 72 -0.72 -11.37 0.00
CA LYS A 72 0.14 -12.03 1.00
C LYS A 72 0.46 -11.17 2.22
N LEU A 73 -0.07 -9.94 2.28
CA LEU A 73 0.20 -9.02 3.37
C LEU A 73 -0.35 -9.59 4.68
N LYS A 74 0.53 -9.76 5.67
CA LYS A 74 0.25 -10.26 7.01
C LYS A 74 0.34 -9.16 8.05
N VAL A 75 1.28 -8.23 7.90
CA VAL A 75 1.50 -7.14 8.85
C VAL A 75 1.48 -5.81 8.13
N PHE A 76 0.62 -4.91 8.58
CA PHE A 76 0.53 -3.56 8.04
C PHE A 76 0.58 -2.52 9.17
N ILE A 77 1.65 -1.71 9.16
CA ILE A 77 1.90 -0.71 10.19
C ILE A 77 1.66 0.67 9.60
N LEU A 78 0.72 1.39 10.18
CA LEU A 78 0.31 2.74 9.82
C LEU A 78 0.34 3.67 11.03
N SER A 79 1.01 3.27 12.12
CA SER A 79 1.04 4.06 13.34
C SER A 79 1.72 5.41 13.15
N LYS A 80 1.33 6.39 13.98
CA LYS A 80 1.85 7.77 13.90
C LYS A 80 1.65 8.41 12.51
N ASN A 81 0.47 8.23 11.93
CA ASN A 81 -0.01 8.96 10.75
C ASN A 81 -1.14 9.93 11.15
N LYS A 82 -1.96 10.38 10.19
CA LYS A 82 -3.09 11.30 10.39
C LYS A 82 -4.40 10.69 9.89
N ILE A 83 -4.52 9.36 9.93
CA ILE A 83 -5.62 8.64 9.28
C ILE A 83 -6.92 8.90 10.01
N ARG A 84 -7.84 9.59 9.33
CA ARG A 84 -9.19 9.91 9.82
C ARG A 84 -10.30 9.41 8.92
N HIS A 85 -9.94 9.03 7.70
CA HIS A 85 -10.89 8.73 6.63
C HIS A 85 -10.56 7.40 5.98
N LEU A 86 -11.59 6.70 5.52
CA LEU A 86 -11.46 5.53 4.68
C LEU A 86 -11.49 5.97 3.21
N ASN A 87 -10.52 5.53 2.41
CA ASN A 87 -10.57 5.69 0.97
C ASN A 87 -11.02 4.38 0.32
N ILE A 88 -12.19 4.46 -0.31
CA ILE A 88 -12.82 3.37 -1.06
C ILE A 88 -12.79 3.82 -2.53
N HIS A 89 -11.66 3.61 -3.21
CA HIS A 89 -11.51 4.10 -4.57
C HIS A 89 -12.50 3.39 -5.53
N PRO A 90 -13.16 4.09 -6.48
CA PRO A 90 -14.22 3.50 -7.33
C PRO A 90 -13.77 2.42 -8.32
N SER A 91 -12.47 2.17 -8.50
CA SER A 91 -11.95 1.11 -9.40
C SER A 91 -12.29 -0.32 -8.94
N LEU A 92 -13.02 -0.46 -7.83
CA LEU A 92 -13.61 -1.71 -7.33
C LEU A 92 -14.62 -2.38 -8.29
N SER A 93 -15.00 -1.76 -9.40
CA SER A 93 -15.92 -2.38 -10.37
C SER A 93 -15.29 -3.49 -11.22
N THR A 94 -13.95 -3.53 -11.34
CA THR A 94 -13.24 -4.55 -12.13
C THR A 94 -12.32 -5.45 -11.30
N MET A 95 -11.94 -5.03 -10.09
CA MET A 95 -11.25 -5.89 -9.14
C MET A 95 -12.31 -6.70 -8.39
N THR A 96 -12.41 -8.00 -8.68
CA THR A 96 -13.05 -8.93 -7.75
C THR A 96 -12.42 -8.70 -6.38
N LEU A 97 -13.17 -8.04 -5.47
CA LEU A 97 -12.83 -7.93 -4.07
C LEU A 97 -12.79 -9.35 -3.53
N ASN A 98 -11.66 -10.02 -3.70
CA ASN A 98 -11.40 -11.28 -3.03
C ASN A 98 -11.28 -10.90 -1.55
N PRO A 99 -12.23 -11.28 -0.70
CA PRO A 99 -12.24 -10.84 0.70
C PRO A 99 -11.06 -11.39 1.50
N SER A 100 -10.32 -12.35 0.93
CA SER A 100 -9.18 -13.02 1.54
C SER A 100 -7.91 -12.18 1.44
N ASN A 101 -7.80 -11.14 2.26
CA ASN A 101 -6.47 -10.66 2.66
C ASN A 101 -5.90 -11.61 3.73
N SER A 102 -4.57 -11.73 3.80
CA SER A 102 -3.88 -12.59 4.78
C SER A 102 -3.52 -11.82 6.05
N LEU A 103 -4.19 -10.69 6.32
CA LEU A 103 -3.76 -9.72 7.31
C LEU A 103 -3.99 -10.28 8.72
N ILE A 104 -2.92 -10.31 9.50
CA ILE A 104 -2.89 -10.80 10.89
C ILE A 104 -2.78 -9.61 11.83
N GLU A 105 -2.01 -8.60 11.44
CA GLU A 105 -1.72 -7.43 12.26
C GLU A 105 -1.94 -6.15 11.47
N LEU A 106 -2.77 -5.27 12.03
CA LEU A 106 -3.00 -3.92 11.56
C LEU A 106 -2.77 -2.95 12.71
N ASP A 107 -1.69 -2.17 12.64
CA ASP A 107 -1.38 -1.14 13.63
C ASP A 107 -1.80 0.24 13.10
N LEU A 108 -2.88 0.76 13.66
CA LEU A 108 -3.39 2.12 13.43
C LEU A 108 -3.17 3.04 14.64
N SER A 109 -2.35 2.65 15.61
CA SER A 109 -2.11 3.44 16.82
C SER A 109 -1.53 4.82 16.51
N TYR A 110 -1.81 5.81 17.34
CA TYR A 110 -1.32 7.19 17.16
C TYR A 110 -1.69 7.83 15.81
N ASN A 111 -2.80 7.41 15.20
CA ASN A 111 -3.46 8.21 14.18
C ASN A 111 -4.34 9.26 14.87
N GLY A 112 -4.25 10.50 14.40
CA GLY A 112 -4.94 11.66 14.99
C GLY A 112 -6.32 11.88 14.43
#